data_AF-A0A7W1EQV8-F1
#
_entry.id   AF-A0A7W1EQV8-F1
#
_cell.length_a   1.000
_cell.length_b   1.000
_cell.length_c   1.000
_cell.angle_alpha   90.00
_cell.angle_beta   90.00
_cell.angle_gamma   90.00
#
_symmetry.space_group_name_H-M   'P 1'
#
loop_
_entity.id
_entity.type
_entity.pdbx_description
1 polymer ?
#
loop_
_entity_poly.entity_id
_entity_poly.type
_entity_poly.pdbx_seq_one_letter_code
_entity_poly.pdbx_strand_id
1 'polypeptide(L)'
;MATTNTLKKTLDRKTWEFMTPVPVATLAGAHVISSNSEDPNALQLYIVSTTAQYLYLPKEDAWQQIATVTLGGTLSAGATGTYASAGPTGTATAGSATTMTTNLTIPGSLVGYTVRITAGAGAGREATILYNTTGANAVFTFTASGTVLDATSVYEIRSGRFYVWQAGTMSATSFQYYDVATNTWTARSVTSAPATFATDGKMISTSGVTQFVTGTATAGAASTLTNSAKTWTVNQWTNYQIRLTGGTGAGQKRVIASNTGTVITTTAIWTINPDATSTYVIEGDENAIYLLGNAVVTLFKYSISGNSWSTLTPGAARAGAAGLATSGQWVR
;
A
#
# COMPACT_ATOMS: atom_id res chain seq x y z
N MET A 1 -23.92 11.25 16.43
CA MET A 1 -24.29 11.22 15.00
C MET A 1 -24.81 9.82 14.71
N ALA A 2 -26.11 9.67 14.46
CA ALA A 2 -26.69 8.38 14.11
C ALA A 2 -26.28 8.03 12.67
N THR A 3 -25.61 6.89 12.49
CA THR A 3 -25.30 6.37 11.15
C THR A 3 -26.54 5.72 10.58
N THR A 4 -27.18 6.41 9.63
CA THR A 4 -28.24 5.81 8.82
C THR A 4 -27.61 4.76 7.90
N ASN A 5 -27.84 3.48 8.20
CA ASN A 5 -27.45 2.37 7.33
C ASN A 5 -28.35 2.38 6.08
N THR A 6 -27.81 2.85 4.95
CA THR A 6 -28.49 2.87 3.65
C THR A 6 -28.36 1.55 2.89
N LEU A 7 -27.71 0.53 3.46
CA LEU A 7 -27.66 -0.81 2.87
C LEU A 7 -29.05 -1.43 2.98
N LYS A 8 -29.61 -1.83 1.85
CA LYS A 8 -30.74 -2.76 1.86
C LYS A 8 -30.27 -4.04 2.57
N LYS A 9 -31.12 -4.67 3.39
CA LYS A 9 -30.86 -6.02 3.91
C LYS A 9 -30.77 -6.99 2.73
N THR A 10 -29.59 -7.14 2.16
CA THR A 10 -29.30 -8.20 1.21
C THR A 10 -29.12 -9.47 2.03
N LEU A 11 -29.78 -10.54 1.62
CA LEU A 11 -29.55 -11.85 2.21
C LEU A 11 -28.14 -12.29 1.81
N ASP A 12 -27.19 -12.27 2.74
CA ASP A 12 -25.91 -12.96 2.57
C ASP A 12 -26.17 -14.46 2.55
N ARG A 13 -26.46 -14.99 1.36
CA ARG A 13 -26.69 -16.42 1.17
C ARG A 13 -25.39 -17.14 1.50
N LYS A 14 -25.42 -18.04 2.48
CA LYS A 14 -24.33 -18.98 2.78
C LYS A 14 -24.25 -20.09 1.71
N THR A 15 -24.22 -19.69 0.44
CA THR A 15 -24.19 -20.59 -0.72
C THR A 15 -22.97 -20.26 -1.55
N TRP A 16 -22.27 -21.29 -2.00
CA TRP A 16 -21.20 -21.14 -2.97
C TRP A 16 -21.78 -20.73 -4.32
N GLU A 17 -21.17 -19.72 -4.91
CA GLU A 17 -21.45 -19.30 -6.27
C GLU A 17 -20.19 -19.55 -7.09
N PHE A 18 -20.35 -20.22 -8.22
CA PHE A 18 -19.24 -20.42 -9.14
C PHE A 18 -19.04 -19.14 -9.94
N MET A 19 -17.81 -18.64 -9.92
CA MET A 19 -17.34 -17.55 -10.76
C MET A 19 -16.69 -18.12 -12.03
N THR A 20 -16.32 -17.26 -12.98
CA THR A 20 -15.60 -17.67 -14.18
C THR A 20 -14.35 -18.48 -13.82
N PRO A 21 -14.22 -19.73 -14.31
CA PRO A 21 -13.08 -20.57 -14.00
C PRO A 21 -11.80 -19.97 -14.57
N VAL A 22 -10.69 -20.19 -13.86
CA VAL A 22 -9.37 -19.73 -14.30
C VAL A 22 -9.02 -20.36 -15.66
N PRO A 23 -8.51 -19.58 -16.64
CA PRO A 23 -8.30 -20.05 -18.02
C PRO A 23 -7.05 -20.95 -18.18
N VAL A 24 -6.45 -21.41 -17.08
CA VAL A 24 -5.22 -22.19 -17.06
C VAL A 24 -5.23 -23.18 -15.91
N ALA A 25 -4.60 -24.34 -16.09
CA ALA A 25 -4.46 -25.34 -15.03
C ALA A 25 -3.60 -24.82 -13.86
N THR A 26 -4.09 -24.98 -12.65
CA THR A 26 -3.37 -24.65 -11.41
C THR A 26 -2.18 -25.58 -11.19
N LEU A 27 -1.04 -25.01 -10.80
CA LEU A 27 0.19 -25.75 -10.47
C LEU A 27 0.43 -25.77 -8.96
N ALA A 28 1.33 -26.64 -8.51
CA ALA A 28 1.77 -26.63 -7.12
C ALA A 28 2.40 -25.27 -6.74
N GLY A 29 2.05 -24.74 -5.58
CA GLY A 29 2.52 -23.43 -5.10
C GLY A 29 1.81 -22.21 -5.74
N ALA A 30 0.88 -22.44 -6.68
CA ALA A 30 0.05 -21.37 -7.20
C ALA A 30 -0.81 -20.77 -6.07
N HIS A 31 -0.93 -19.44 -6.07
CA HIS A 31 -1.59 -18.72 -5.00
C HIS A 31 -2.26 -17.44 -5.51
N VAL A 32 -3.25 -16.99 -4.75
CA VAL A 32 -3.99 -15.74 -5.00
C VAL A 32 -3.58 -14.71 -3.97
N ILE A 33 -3.43 -13.46 -4.44
CA ILE A 33 -3.17 -12.29 -3.62
C ILE A 33 -4.34 -11.34 -3.84
N SER A 34 -5.09 -11.08 -2.78
CA SER A 34 -6.21 -10.16 -2.82
C SER A 34 -5.75 -8.72 -2.65
N SER A 35 -6.36 -7.79 -3.40
CA SER A 35 -6.28 -6.37 -3.07
C SER A 35 -7.04 -6.07 -1.77
N ASN A 36 -6.83 -4.88 -1.22
CA ASN A 36 -7.48 -4.45 0.02
C ASN A 36 -8.69 -3.54 -0.30
N SER A 37 -9.37 -3.06 0.75
CA SER A 37 -10.55 -2.21 0.62
C SER A 37 -10.31 -0.85 -0.04
N GLU A 38 -9.05 -0.43 -0.26
CA GLU A 38 -8.74 0.81 -0.99
C GLU A 38 -8.77 0.61 -2.51
N ASP A 39 -8.70 -0.63 -2.99
CA ASP A 39 -8.87 -0.91 -4.41
C ASP A 39 -10.36 -0.92 -4.76
N PRO A 40 -10.86 0.07 -5.51
CA PRO A 40 -12.27 0.12 -5.92
C PRO A 40 -12.69 -1.08 -6.75
N ASN A 41 -11.74 -1.82 -7.35
CA ASN A 41 -12.02 -2.94 -8.25
C ASN A 41 -11.88 -4.33 -7.58
N ALA A 42 -11.45 -4.39 -6.31
CA ALA A 42 -11.30 -5.63 -5.54
C ALA A 42 -10.50 -6.73 -6.27
N LEU A 43 -9.49 -6.32 -7.04
CA LEU A 43 -8.68 -7.17 -7.90
C LEU A 43 -8.04 -8.34 -7.15
N GLN A 44 -7.93 -9.48 -7.84
CA GLN A 44 -7.23 -10.66 -7.33
C GLN A 44 -6.09 -11.01 -8.28
N LEU A 45 -4.85 -10.95 -7.81
CA LEU A 45 -3.69 -11.40 -8.58
C LEU A 45 -3.50 -12.90 -8.35
N TYR A 46 -3.49 -13.66 -9.43
CA TYR A 46 -3.22 -15.09 -9.42
C TYR A 46 -1.85 -15.37 -10.02
N ILE A 47 -0.99 -16.01 -9.23
CA ILE A 47 0.32 -16.49 -9.64
C ILE A 47 0.18 -17.99 -9.95
N VAL A 48 0.10 -18.34 -11.23
CA VAL A 48 -0.03 -19.75 -11.65
C VAL A 48 1.33 -20.43 -11.79
N SER A 49 2.34 -19.70 -12.26
CA SER A 49 3.71 -20.19 -12.46
C SER A 49 4.72 -19.06 -12.26
N THR A 50 6.00 -19.39 -12.36
CA THR A 50 7.07 -18.38 -12.37
C THR A 50 7.03 -17.48 -13.61
N THR A 51 6.30 -17.84 -14.67
CA THR A 51 6.27 -17.12 -15.96
C THR A 51 4.87 -16.72 -16.43
N ALA A 52 3.82 -17.10 -15.70
CA ALA A 52 2.45 -16.75 -16.04
C ALA A 52 1.72 -16.23 -14.80
N GLN A 53 1.10 -15.06 -14.97
CA GLN A 53 0.36 -14.34 -13.95
C GLN A 53 -0.93 -13.77 -14.56
N TYR A 54 -2.01 -13.80 -13.79
CA TYR A 54 -3.33 -13.36 -14.23
C TYR A 54 -3.97 -12.46 -13.18
N LEU A 55 -4.77 -11.52 -13.64
CA LEU A 55 -5.64 -10.72 -12.78
C LEU A 55 -7.07 -11.21 -12.98
N TYR A 56 -7.77 -11.48 -11.88
CA TYR A 56 -9.21 -11.64 -11.90
C TYR A 56 -9.85 -10.31 -11.55
N LEU A 57 -10.85 -9.92 -12.35
CA LEU A 57 -11.61 -8.69 -12.21
C LEU A 57 -13.03 -9.05 -11.70
N PRO A 58 -13.30 -9.00 -10.39
CA PRO A 58 -14.58 -9.47 -9.84
C PRO A 58 -15.80 -8.72 -10.38
N LYS A 59 -15.65 -7.45 -10.78
CA LYS A 59 -16.75 -6.65 -11.35
C LYS A 59 -17.17 -7.11 -12.75
N GLU A 60 -16.27 -7.74 -13.48
CA GLU A 60 -16.49 -8.23 -14.84
C GLU A 60 -16.68 -9.75 -14.86
N ASP A 61 -16.47 -10.41 -13.71
CA ASP A 61 -16.35 -11.87 -13.59
C ASP A 61 -15.44 -12.46 -14.69
N ALA A 62 -14.27 -11.83 -14.89
CA ALA A 62 -13.38 -12.15 -16.00
C ALA A 62 -11.92 -12.25 -15.58
N TRP A 63 -11.16 -13.05 -16.33
CA TRP A 63 -9.72 -13.19 -16.19
C TRP A 63 -9.00 -12.40 -17.29
N GLN A 64 -7.96 -11.68 -16.89
CA GLN A 64 -7.05 -10.99 -17.79
C GLN A 64 -5.64 -11.52 -17.57
N GLN A 65 -4.98 -11.94 -18.65
CA GLN A 65 -3.53 -12.14 -18.61
C GLN A 65 -2.85 -10.76 -18.55
N ILE A 66 -2.08 -10.53 -17.50
CA ILE A 66 -1.33 -9.28 -17.33
C ILE A 66 0.06 -9.40 -17.95
N ALA A 67 0.85 -8.33 -17.93
CA ALA A 67 2.25 -8.41 -18.31
C ALA A 67 2.92 -9.58 -17.56
N THR A 68 3.61 -10.46 -18.28
CA THR A 68 4.27 -11.62 -17.69
C THR A 68 5.68 -11.25 -17.24
N VAL A 69 6.13 -11.85 -16.14
CA VAL A 69 7.52 -11.75 -15.69
C VAL A 69 8.06 -13.12 -15.31
N THR A 70 9.38 -13.28 -15.36
CA THR A 70 10.07 -14.43 -14.75
C THR A 70 10.34 -14.13 -13.28
N LEU A 71 9.54 -14.73 -12.40
CA LEU A 71 9.76 -14.74 -10.96
C LEU A 71 10.87 -15.75 -10.62
N GLY A 72 11.95 -15.27 -10.00
CA GLY A 72 13.09 -16.11 -9.64
C GLY A 72 12.82 -16.97 -8.41
N GLY A 73 13.50 -18.12 -8.31
CA GLY A 73 13.24 -19.12 -7.27
C GLY A 73 12.24 -20.18 -7.74
N THR A 74 11.60 -20.86 -6.79
CA THR A 74 10.67 -21.96 -7.05
C THR A 74 9.28 -21.58 -6.57
N LEU A 75 8.27 -21.84 -7.40
CA LEU A 75 6.87 -21.73 -6.96
C LEU A 75 6.53 -22.96 -6.11
N SER A 76 6.64 -22.82 -4.79
CA SER A 76 6.44 -23.89 -3.81
C SER A 76 5.97 -23.33 -2.47
N ALA A 77 5.90 -24.17 -1.43
CA ALA A 77 5.66 -23.73 -0.05
C ALA A 77 6.62 -22.59 0.31
N GLY A 78 6.06 -21.48 0.79
CA GLY A 78 6.79 -20.23 1.03
C GLY A 78 6.50 -19.10 0.05
N ALA A 79 5.95 -19.42 -1.14
CA ALA A 79 5.50 -18.41 -2.08
C ALA A 79 4.27 -17.69 -1.49
N THR A 80 4.32 -16.37 -1.45
CA THR A 80 3.29 -15.53 -0.82
C THR A 80 3.28 -14.14 -1.46
N GLY A 81 2.18 -13.42 -1.26
CA GLY A 81 2.09 -12.03 -1.67
C GLY A 81 1.30 -11.17 -0.71
N THR A 82 1.33 -9.87 -0.94
CA THR A 82 0.44 -8.90 -0.29
C THR A 82 0.18 -7.72 -1.23
N TYR A 83 -0.95 -7.05 -1.04
CA TYR A 83 -1.26 -5.82 -1.77
C TYR A 83 -0.96 -4.59 -0.91
N ALA A 84 -0.23 -3.63 -1.46
CA ALA A 84 -0.08 -2.30 -0.86
C ALA A 84 -0.73 -1.26 -1.79
N SER A 85 -1.46 -0.31 -1.22
CA SER A 85 -2.25 0.67 -1.96
C SER A 85 -1.44 1.79 -2.60
N ALA A 86 -0.18 1.97 -2.21
CA ALA A 86 0.72 2.94 -2.81
C ALA A 86 1.16 2.50 -4.22
N GLY A 87 0.69 3.21 -5.24
CA GLY A 87 1.06 3.03 -6.65
C GLY A 87 2.16 4.00 -7.12
N PRO A 88 2.22 4.29 -8.44
CA PRO A 88 3.20 5.19 -9.04
C PRO A 88 3.19 6.58 -8.40
N THR A 89 4.39 7.14 -8.25
CA THR A 89 4.61 8.50 -7.78
C THR A 89 5.37 9.28 -8.84
N GLY A 90 5.16 10.59 -8.89
CA GLY A 90 5.92 11.45 -9.78
C GLY A 90 5.60 12.91 -9.54
N THR A 91 6.17 13.76 -10.39
CA THR A 91 5.81 15.19 -10.46
C THR A 91 4.99 15.39 -11.72
N ALA A 92 3.88 16.12 -11.61
CA ALA A 92 3.08 16.49 -12.75
C ALA A 92 3.92 17.33 -13.73
N THR A 93 3.63 17.21 -15.02
CA THR A 93 4.31 17.97 -16.07
C THR A 93 3.51 19.22 -16.46
N ALA A 94 2.20 19.21 -16.20
CA ALA A 94 1.27 20.33 -16.34
C ALA A 94 -0.01 20.01 -15.55
N GLY A 95 -0.90 20.99 -15.38
CA GLY A 95 -2.19 20.77 -14.74
C GLY A 95 -3.14 21.95 -14.85
N SER A 96 -4.33 21.76 -14.28
CA SER A 96 -5.36 22.78 -14.13
C SER A 96 -6.16 22.54 -12.83
N ALA A 97 -7.29 23.23 -12.66
CA ALA A 97 -8.21 22.92 -11.56
C ALA A 97 -8.85 21.52 -11.67
N THR A 98 -8.93 20.97 -12.88
CA THR A 98 -9.61 19.69 -13.19
C THR A 98 -8.68 18.63 -13.76
N THR A 99 -7.45 18.97 -14.15
CA THR A 99 -6.55 18.03 -14.83
C THR A 99 -5.16 18.02 -14.24
N MET A 100 -4.48 16.88 -14.40
CA MET A 100 -3.06 16.71 -14.11
C MET A 100 -2.43 15.86 -15.21
N THR A 101 -1.43 16.41 -15.90
CA THR A 101 -0.62 15.68 -16.88
C THR A 101 0.57 15.05 -16.17
N THR A 102 0.88 13.80 -16.51
CA THR A 102 2.01 13.06 -15.96
C THR A 102 3.02 12.71 -17.04
N ASN A 103 4.15 12.12 -16.67
CA ASN A 103 5.10 11.47 -17.56
C ASN A 103 4.92 9.93 -17.57
N LEU A 104 3.83 9.42 -16.99
CA LEU A 104 3.55 7.99 -16.91
C LEU A 104 2.94 7.49 -18.22
N THR A 105 3.27 6.25 -18.56
CA THR A 105 2.56 5.48 -19.58
C THR A 105 1.48 4.66 -18.89
N ILE A 106 0.22 4.99 -19.15
CA ILE A 106 -0.94 4.33 -18.54
C ILE A 106 -1.66 3.49 -19.61
N PRO A 107 -1.64 2.15 -19.52
CA PRO A 107 -2.18 1.29 -20.57
C PRO A 107 -3.70 1.11 -20.52
N GLY A 108 -4.35 1.49 -19.41
CA GLY A 108 -5.77 1.24 -19.19
C GLY A 108 -6.48 2.32 -18.39
N SER A 109 -7.75 2.08 -18.08
CA SER A 109 -8.56 3.00 -17.29
C SER A 109 -8.21 2.90 -15.81
N LEU A 110 -7.97 4.04 -15.18
CA LEU A 110 -7.76 4.19 -13.73
C LEU A 110 -8.93 4.91 -13.05
N VAL A 111 -10.10 4.89 -13.68
CA VAL A 111 -11.32 5.51 -13.13
C VAL A 111 -11.67 4.89 -11.78
N GLY A 112 -12.01 5.76 -10.83
CA GLY A 112 -12.35 5.38 -9.45
C GLY A 112 -11.14 5.28 -8.52
N TYR A 113 -9.91 5.16 -9.03
CA TYR A 113 -8.72 5.29 -8.19
C TYR A 113 -8.51 6.73 -7.75
N THR A 114 -7.86 6.90 -6.60
CA THR A 114 -7.58 8.22 -6.02
C THR A 114 -6.14 8.64 -6.31
N VAL A 115 -5.92 9.91 -6.61
CA VAL A 115 -4.60 10.54 -6.66
C VAL A 115 -4.45 11.39 -5.42
N ARG A 116 -3.36 11.19 -4.68
CA ARG A 116 -2.96 12.04 -3.55
C ARG A 116 -1.85 12.97 -3.99
N ILE A 117 -1.98 14.26 -3.72
CA ILE A 117 -0.93 15.25 -3.92
C ILE A 117 -0.11 15.35 -2.64
N THR A 118 1.17 15.00 -2.72
CA THR A 118 2.08 14.84 -1.57
C THR A 118 2.97 16.05 -1.35
N ALA A 119 3.20 16.87 -2.37
CA ALA A 119 3.94 18.14 -2.29
C ALA A 119 3.58 19.09 -3.45
N GLY A 120 4.05 20.33 -3.36
CA GLY A 120 3.83 21.36 -4.39
C GLY A 120 2.40 21.92 -4.41
N ALA A 121 2.00 22.49 -5.55
CA ALA A 121 0.67 23.03 -5.72
C ALA A 121 -0.40 21.97 -5.46
N GLY A 122 -1.32 22.24 -4.52
CA GLY A 122 -2.37 21.32 -4.12
C GLY A 122 -1.96 20.24 -3.10
N ALA A 123 -0.79 20.33 -2.46
CA ALA A 123 -0.36 19.36 -1.45
C ALA A 123 -1.41 19.12 -0.35
N GLY A 124 -1.59 17.85 0.03
CA GLY A 124 -2.64 17.39 0.95
C GLY A 124 -3.97 17.05 0.28
N ARG A 125 -4.20 17.48 -0.97
CA ARG A 125 -5.41 17.15 -1.73
C ARG A 125 -5.42 15.68 -2.12
N GLU A 126 -6.59 15.07 -2.04
CA GLU A 126 -6.91 13.78 -2.66
C GLU A 126 -8.02 14.00 -3.70
N ALA A 127 -7.90 13.37 -4.87
CA ALA A 127 -8.85 13.51 -5.96
C ALA A 127 -9.10 12.17 -6.64
N THR A 128 -10.37 11.79 -6.80
CA THR A 128 -10.76 10.58 -7.53
C THR A 128 -10.72 10.81 -9.03
N ILE A 129 -10.04 9.92 -9.75
CA ILE A 129 -9.94 9.95 -11.21
C ILE A 129 -11.31 9.65 -11.80
N LEU A 130 -11.85 10.61 -12.57
CA LEU A 130 -13.07 10.43 -13.36
C LEU A 130 -12.78 9.86 -14.73
N TYR A 131 -11.61 10.22 -15.28
CA TYR A 131 -11.15 9.80 -16.59
C TYR A 131 -9.63 9.94 -16.69
N ASN A 132 -9.00 9.09 -17.48
CA ASN A 132 -7.61 9.26 -17.89
C ASN A 132 -7.41 8.96 -19.37
N THR A 133 -6.47 9.65 -20.02
CA THR A 133 -5.97 9.21 -21.32
C THR A 133 -5.08 7.96 -21.14
N THR A 134 -5.06 7.11 -22.15
CA THR A 134 -4.15 5.96 -22.23
C THR A 134 -2.92 6.29 -23.06
N GLY A 135 -1.81 5.60 -22.81
CA GLY A 135 -0.53 5.82 -23.48
C GLY A 135 0.41 6.73 -22.67
N ALA A 136 1.46 7.20 -23.34
CA ALA A 136 2.48 8.05 -22.74
C ALA A 136 1.92 9.42 -22.36
N ASN A 137 2.50 10.03 -21.32
CA ASN A 137 2.09 11.32 -20.78
C ASN A 137 0.61 11.40 -20.42
N ALA A 138 0.11 10.38 -19.72
CA ALA A 138 -1.30 10.27 -19.38
C ALA A 138 -1.81 11.52 -18.62
N VAL A 139 -3.00 11.97 -19.00
CA VAL A 139 -3.71 13.10 -18.41
C VAL A 139 -4.85 12.55 -17.56
N PHE A 140 -4.83 12.86 -16.27
CA PHE A 140 -5.90 12.54 -15.33
C PHE A 140 -6.89 13.70 -15.24
N THR A 141 -8.17 13.38 -15.26
CA THR A 141 -9.27 14.35 -15.11
C THR A 141 -10.05 14.06 -13.83
N PHE A 142 -10.36 15.13 -13.10
CA PHE A 142 -11.01 15.13 -11.79
C PHE A 142 -12.19 16.12 -11.80
N THR A 143 -13.05 16.02 -10.79
CA THR A 143 -13.98 17.12 -10.47
C THR A 143 -13.17 18.36 -10.05
N ALA A 144 -13.55 19.54 -10.54
CA ALA A 144 -12.92 20.80 -10.14
C ALA A 144 -13.10 21.01 -8.63
N SER A 145 -11.99 21.12 -7.89
CA SER A 145 -12.03 21.50 -6.47
C SER A 145 -10.64 21.88 -5.96
N GLY A 146 -10.50 23.04 -5.32
CA GLY A 146 -9.26 23.47 -4.66
C GLY A 146 -8.22 24.14 -5.55
N THR A 147 -6.97 24.14 -5.09
CA THR A 147 -5.81 24.74 -5.76
C THR A 147 -5.56 24.09 -7.13
N VAL A 148 -5.25 24.92 -8.13
CA VAL A 148 -4.81 24.48 -9.45
C VAL A 148 -3.56 23.62 -9.32
N LEU A 149 -3.57 22.46 -9.97
CA LEU A 149 -2.38 21.61 -10.07
C LEU A 149 -1.48 22.14 -11.18
N ASP A 150 -0.17 22.03 -10.99
CA ASP A 150 0.82 22.52 -11.94
C ASP A 150 2.06 21.63 -11.96
N ALA A 151 3.12 22.06 -12.64
CA ALA A 151 4.37 21.30 -12.76
C ALA A 151 5.15 21.14 -11.44
N THR A 152 4.69 21.74 -10.33
CA THR A 152 5.24 21.54 -8.99
C THR A 152 4.50 20.46 -8.21
N SER A 153 3.27 20.10 -8.63
CA SER A 153 2.44 19.11 -7.95
C SER A 153 3.10 17.73 -7.98
N VAL A 154 3.49 17.24 -6.81
CA VAL A 154 4.00 15.87 -6.64
C VAL A 154 2.84 14.98 -6.23
N TYR A 155 2.70 13.82 -6.88
CA TYR A 155 1.55 12.94 -6.72
C TYR A 155 1.94 11.50 -6.38
N GLU A 156 0.98 10.79 -5.78
CA GLU A 156 0.95 9.35 -5.56
C GLU A 156 -0.40 8.83 -6.05
N ILE A 157 -0.39 7.92 -7.04
CA ILE A 157 -1.61 7.25 -7.51
C ILE A 157 -1.91 6.07 -6.58
N ARG A 158 -3.12 6.01 -6.05
CA ARG A 158 -3.60 4.95 -5.15
C ARG A 158 -4.19 3.76 -5.90
N SER A 159 -3.55 3.36 -6.99
CA SER A 159 -3.87 2.14 -7.77
C SER A 159 -3.36 0.87 -7.10
N GLY A 160 -2.35 1.04 -6.25
CA GLY A 160 -1.65 -0.02 -5.54
C GLY A 160 -0.82 -0.95 -6.40
N ARG A 161 -0.16 -1.85 -5.68
CA ARG A 161 0.85 -2.78 -6.15
C ARG A 161 0.68 -4.11 -5.44
N PHE A 162 0.81 -5.19 -6.20
CA PHE A 162 0.88 -6.53 -5.65
C PHE A 162 2.35 -6.90 -5.48
N TYR A 163 2.79 -7.07 -4.25
CA TYR A 163 4.11 -7.58 -3.94
C TYR A 163 4.04 -9.10 -3.91
N VAL A 164 5.00 -9.74 -4.56
CA VAL A 164 5.10 -11.20 -4.73
C VAL A 164 6.47 -11.64 -4.27
N TRP A 165 6.48 -12.61 -3.36
CA TRP A 165 7.65 -13.28 -2.82
C TRP A 165 7.62 -14.75 -3.22
N GLN A 166 8.70 -15.22 -3.82
CA GLN A 166 8.86 -16.62 -4.21
C GLN A 166 9.64 -17.42 -3.16
N ALA A 167 9.48 -18.74 -3.23
CA ALA A 167 10.20 -19.68 -2.38
C ALA A 167 11.50 -20.18 -3.04
N GLY A 168 12.21 -21.07 -2.33
CA GLY A 168 13.49 -21.63 -2.75
C GLY A 168 14.69 -20.75 -2.41
N THR A 169 15.80 -20.99 -3.10
CA THR A 169 17.01 -20.15 -3.01
C THR A 169 16.73 -18.81 -3.69
N MET A 170 16.95 -17.71 -2.95
CA MET A 170 16.61 -16.38 -3.44
C MET A 170 17.52 -15.95 -4.60
N SER A 171 16.89 -15.30 -5.59
CA SER A 171 17.57 -14.56 -6.65
C SER A 171 17.11 -13.10 -6.64
N ALA A 172 17.77 -12.26 -7.44
CA ALA A 172 17.41 -10.85 -7.59
C ALA A 172 15.96 -10.63 -8.10
N THR A 173 15.30 -11.67 -8.60
CA THR A 173 13.92 -11.62 -9.13
C THR A 173 12.93 -12.43 -8.29
N SER A 174 13.33 -12.92 -7.11
CA SER A 174 12.44 -13.66 -6.20
C SER A 174 11.45 -12.77 -5.45
N PHE A 175 11.73 -11.47 -5.34
CA PHE A 175 10.82 -10.49 -4.78
C PHE A 175 10.56 -9.38 -5.80
N GLN A 176 9.31 -9.26 -6.25
CA GLN A 176 8.90 -8.27 -7.24
C GLN A 176 7.57 -7.66 -6.85
N TYR A 177 7.23 -6.52 -7.44
CA TYR A 177 5.85 -6.06 -7.46
C TYR A 177 5.31 -5.96 -8.88
N TYR A 178 4.01 -6.18 -9.01
CA TYR A 178 3.21 -5.78 -10.15
C TYR A 178 2.50 -4.46 -9.85
N ASP A 179 2.69 -3.46 -10.70
CA ASP A 179 2.03 -2.16 -10.58
C ASP A 179 0.77 -2.11 -11.44
N VAL A 180 -0.37 -1.90 -10.79
CA VAL A 180 -1.69 -1.92 -11.43
C VAL A 180 -1.85 -0.76 -12.42
N ALA A 181 -1.29 0.41 -12.11
CA ALA A 181 -1.48 1.59 -12.94
C ALA A 181 -0.68 1.55 -14.23
N THR A 182 0.54 0.98 -14.19
CA THR A 182 1.42 0.92 -15.36
C THR A 182 1.43 -0.44 -16.06
N ASN A 183 0.81 -1.48 -15.48
CA ASN A 183 0.88 -2.87 -15.96
C ASN A 183 2.33 -3.35 -16.16
N THR A 184 3.18 -3.10 -15.16
CA THR A 184 4.61 -3.43 -15.21
C THR A 184 5.06 -4.17 -13.96
N TRP A 185 6.03 -5.07 -14.15
CA TRP A 185 6.73 -5.72 -13.05
C TRP A 185 8.06 -5.04 -12.75
N THR A 186 8.35 -4.93 -11.46
CA THR A 186 9.62 -4.36 -10.97
C THR A 186 10.23 -5.27 -9.91
N ALA A 187 11.44 -5.74 -10.18
CA ALA A 187 12.23 -6.49 -9.20
C ALA A 187 12.66 -5.59 -8.03
N ARG A 188 12.61 -6.13 -6.82
CA ARG A 188 12.96 -5.44 -5.57
C ARG A 188 14.12 -6.14 -4.90
N SER A 189 14.77 -5.42 -3.99
CA SER A 189 15.91 -5.96 -3.25
C SER A 189 15.50 -7.19 -2.44
N VAL A 190 16.32 -8.24 -2.52
CA VAL A 190 16.31 -9.38 -1.61
C VAL A 190 17.52 -9.35 -0.65
N THR A 191 18.33 -8.29 -0.71
CA THR A 191 19.46 -8.11 0.22
C THR A 191 18.93 -8.01 1.64
N SER A 192 19.55 -8.75 2.56
CA SER A 192 19.13 -8.88 3.97
C SER A 192 17.76 -9.52 4.18
N ALA A 193 17.15 -10.06 3.13
CA ALA A 193 16.02 -10.98 3.23
C ALA A 193 16.52 -12.42 3.52
N PRO A 194 15.63 -13.37 3.88
CA PRO A 194 16.01 -14.77 4.03
C PRO A 194 16.68 -15.33 2.78
N ALA A 195 17.87 -15.93 2.90
CA ALA A 195 18.61 -16.46 1.75
C ALA A 195 17.91 -17.67 1.08
N THR A 196 17.11 -18.40 1.83
CA THR A 196 16.29 -19.51 1.33
C THR A 196 14.99 -19.55 2.11
N PHE A 197 13.89 -19.75 1.39
CA PHE A 197 12.55 -19.83 1.95
C PHE A 197 11.91 -21.15 1.50
N ALA A 198 11.82 -22.15 2.39
CA ALA A 198 11.49 -23.53 2.01
C ALA A 198 10.25 -24.12 2.71
N THR A 199 9.66 -23.37 3.64
CA THR A 199 8.42 -23.74 4.34
C THR A 199 7.41 -22.60 4.23
N ASP A 200 6.22 -22.75 4.80
CA ASP A 200 5.13 -21.80 4.59
C ASP A 200 5.51 -20.38 5.01
N GLY A 201 5.13 -19.43 4.16
CA GLY A 201 5.42 -18.02 4.28
C GLY A 201 4.15 -17.22 4.24
N LYS A 202 4.13 -16.11 4.96
CA LYS A 202 3.06 -15.13 4.85
C LYS A 202 3.67 -13.74 4.76
N MET A 203 3.28 -13.04 3.71
CA MET A 203 3.52 -11.62 3.58
C MET A 203 2.26 -10.85 3.95
N ILE A 204 2.43 -9.77 4.70
CA ILE A 204 1.36 -8.84 5.06
C ILE A 204 1.86 -7.41 4.90
N SER A 205 1.07 -6.57 4.25
CA SER A 205 1.20 -5.12 4.31
C SER A 205 0.33 -4.62 5.46
N THR A 206 0.66 -3.44 6.00
CA THR A 206 -0.32 -2.68 6.78
C THR A 206 -1.55 -2.49 5.87
N SER A 207 -2.73 -2.92 6.34
CA SER A 207 -3.93 -2.70 5.53
C SER A 207 -4.03 -1.20 5.29
N GLY A 208 -4.39 -0.85 4.06
CA GLY A 208 -4.63 0.51 3.62
C GLY A 208 -5.37 1.42 4.60
N VAL A 209 -5.27 2.74 4.41
CA VAL A 209 -5.77 3.86 5.25
C VAL A 209 -6.90 3.49 6.23
N THR A 210 -6.57 2.76 7.30
CA THR A 210 -7.41 2.68 8.50
C THR A 210 -7.04 3.91 9.31
N GLN A 211 -7.83 4.97 9.16
CA GLN A 211 -7.67 6.17 9.96
C GLN A 211 -7.92 5.83 11.42
N PHE A 212 -6.88 5.80 12.24
CA PHE A 212 -6.99 5.51 13.67
C PHE A 212 -7.38 6.75 14.45
N VAL A 213 -6.74 7.89 14.12
CA VAL A 213 -6.98 9.18 14.78
C VAL A 213 -6.88 10.29 13.75
N THR A 214 -7.80 11.23 13.80
CA THR A 214 -7.66 12.54 13.14
C THR A 214 -7.56 13.66 14.18
N GLY A 215 -7.03 14.80 13.75
CA GLY A 215 -6.99 16.00 14.57
C GLY A 215 -6.37 17.19 13.85
N THR A 216 -6.42 18.34 14.52
CA THR A 216 -5.67 19.54 14.14
C THR A 216 -4.55 19.72 15.17
N ALA A 217 -3.33 19.95 14.71
CA ALA A 217 -2.22 20.25 15.58
C ALA A 217 -2.46 21.59 16.29
N THR A 218 -1.90 21.73 17.48
CA THR A 218 -1.88 23.00 18.23
C THR A 218 -0.51 23.68 18.12
N ALA A 219 0.54 22.93 17.78
CA ALA A 219 1.88 23.41 17.44
C ALA A 219 2.70 22.29 16.77
N GLY A 220 3.88 22.63 16.24
CA GLY A 220 4.84 21.66 15.75
C GLY A 220 6.27 22.20 15.74
N ALA A 221 7.24 21.30 15.62
CA ALA A 221 8.66 21.62 15.47
C ALA A 221 9.31 20.67 14.46
N ALA A 222 10.63 20.69 14.32
CA ALA A 222 11.35 19.95 13.27
C ALA A 222 11.01 18.45 13.23
N SER A 223 10.86 17.77 14.38
CA SER A 223 10.51 16.33 14.44
C SER A 223 9.30 16.04 15.33
N THR A 224 8.47 17.06 15.60
CA THR A 224 7.33 16.90 16.52
C THR A 224 6.06 17.54 15.98
N LEU A 225 4.92 16.96 16.37
CA LEU A 225 3.60 17.55 16.23
C LEU A 225 2.92 17.48 17.60
N THR A 226 2.45 18.61 18.09
CA THR A 226 1.76 18.74 19.37
C THR A 226 0.28 18.91 19.13
N ASN A 227 -0.53 18.14 19.85
CA ASN A 227 -1.97 18.35 19.97
C ASN A 227 -2.37 18.29 21.45
N SER A 228 -2.53 19.46 22.07
CA SER A 228 -2.86 19.57 23.50
C SER A 228 -4.25 19.05 23.87
N ALA A 229 -5.13 18.82 22.88
CA ALA A 229 -6.47 18.27 23.09
C ALA A 229 -6.51 16.73 23.17
N LYS A 230 -5.37 16.04 22.98
CA LYS A 230 -5.29 14.57 23.01
C LYS A 230 -4.78 14.06 24.36
N THR A 231 -5.18 12.83 24.69
CA THR A 231 -4.79 12.11 25.91
C THR A 231 -4.32 10.70 25.54
N TRP A 232 -3.27 10.63 24.73
CA TRP A 232 -2.75 9.37 24.25
C TRP A 232 -2.04 8.55 25.34
N THR A 233 -2.15 7.23 25.28
CA THR A 233 -1.24 6.36 26.02
C THR A 233 0.16 6.51 25.44
N VAL A 234 1.17 6.61 26.31
CA VAL A 234 2.57 6.75 25.90
C VAL A 234 2.95 5.60 24.97
N ASN A 235 3.58 5.93 23.84
CA ASN A 235 4.05 5.01 22.79
C ASN A 235 3.00 4.13 22.10
N GLN A 236 1.70 4.39 22.29
CA GLN A 236 0.66 3.62 21.59
C GLN A 236 0.72 3.76 20.06
N TRP A 237 1.28 4.86 19.55
CA TRP A 237 1.39 5.14 18.11
C TRP A 237 2.80 4.87 17.55
N THR A 238 3.70 4.28 18.32
CA THR A 238 5.03 3.90 17.80
C THR A 238 4.91 2.93 16.62
N ASN A 239 5.69 3.16 15.56
CA ASN A 239 5.67 2.43 14.29
C ASN A 239 4.41 2.61 13.42
N TYR A 240 3.47 3.47 13.82
CA TYR A 240 2.42 3.97 12.92
C TYR A 240 2.98 5.13 12.08
N GLN A 241 2.22 5.61 11.10
CA GLN A 241 2.55 6.83 10.38
C GLN A 241 1.57 7.95 10.71
N ILE A 242 2.06 9.18 10.67
CA ILE A 242 1.28 10.41 10.68
C ILE A 242 1.38 11.06 9.31
N ARG A 243 0.24 11.49 8.78
CA ARG A 243 0.13 12.25 7.54
C ARG A 243 -0.56 13.57 7.79
N LEU A 244 0.03 14.65 7.27
CA LEU A 244 -0.60 15.97 7.27
C LEU A 244 -1.57 16.06 6.10
N THR A 245 -2.87 16.24 6.38
CA THR A 245 -3.96 16.24 5.40
C THR A 245 -4.35 17.63 4.92
N GLY A 246 -3.92 18.68 5.62
CA GLY A 246 -4.26 20.07 5.33
C GLY A 246 -3.47 21.04 6.20
N GLY A 247 -3.57 22.34 5.90
CA GLY A 247 -2.81 23.40 6.57
C GLY A 247 -1.32 23.37 6.24
N THR A 248 -0.50 23.98 7.11
CA THR A 248 0.95 24.04 6.92
C THR A 248 1.58 22.65 6.86
N GLY A 249 2.40 22.41 5.84
CA GLY A 249 3.10 21.13 5.64
C GLY A 249 2.23 19.97 5.12
N ALA A 250 1.00 20.24 4.66
CA ALA A 250 0.11 19.24 4.09
C ALA A 250 0.78 18.37 3.01
N GLY A 251 0.38 17.09 2.93
CA GLY A 251 0.93 16.09 2.01
C GLY A 251 2.10 15.28 2.59
N GLN A 252 2.79 15.78 3.62
CA GLN A 252 3.90 15.07 4.25
C GLN A 252 3.43 13.86 5.07
N LYS A 253 4.13 12.73 4.91
CA LYS A 253 4.01 11.51 5.73
C LYS A 253 5.28 11.28 6.55
N ARG A 254 5.15 10.82 7.80
CA ARG A 254 6.28 10.43 8.66
C ARG A 254 5.92 9.22 9.51
N VAL A 255 6.89 8.32 9.72
CA VAL A 255 6.75 7.26 10.73
C VAL A 255 6.92 7.87 12.12
N ILE A 256 6.11 7.42 13.06
CA ILE A 256 6.11 7.84 14.46
C ILE A 256 7.14 7.02 15.23
N ALA A 257 8.14 7.70 15.78
CA ALA A 257 9.13 7.08 16.66
C ALA A 257 8.55 6.83 18.05
N SER A 258 7.85 7.81 18.60
CA SER A 258 7.24 7.75 19.93
C SER A 258 6.11 8.77 20.06
N ASN A 259 5.31 8.62 21.11
CA ASN A 259 4.35 9.64 21.51
C ASN A 259 4.22 9.75 23.03
N THR A 260 3.99 10.97 23.52
CA THR A 260 3.47 11.22 24.87
C THR A 260 1.94 11.31 24.81
N GLY A 261 1.31 11.84 25.87
CA GLY A 261 -0.13 12.13 25.88
C GLY A 261 -0.58 13.12 24.79
N THR A 262 0.28 14.06 24.42
CA THR A 262 -0.06 15.20 23.55
C THR A 262 0.93 15.46 22.42
N VAL A 263 2.09 14.78 22.40
CA VAL A 263 3.15 15.03 21.41
C VAL A 263 3.44 13.75 20.65
N ILE A 264 3.44 13.84 19.32
CA ILE A 264 4.01 12.85 18.40
C ILE A 264 5.45 13.26 18.08
N THR A 265 6.38 12.32 18.17
CA THR A 265 7.77 12.47 17.71
C THR A 265 7.98 11.59 16.48
N THR A 266 8.46 12.17 15.38
CA THR A 266 8.68 11.47 14.11
C THR A 266 10.11 10.96 13.96
N THR A 267 10.30 9.89 13.18
CA THR A 267 11.64 9.31 12.90
C THR A 267 12.50 10.18 11.98
N ALA A 268 11.87 11.04 11.16
CA ALA A 268 12.53 12.00 10.29
C ALA A 268 11.91 13.39 10.48
N ILE A 269 12.73 14.42 10.26
CA ILE A 269 12.27 15.81 10.35
C ILE A 269 11.22 16.14 9.28
N TRP A 270 10.31 17.04 9.60
CA TRP A 270 9.43 17.67 8.63
C TRP A 270 10.25 18.54 7.69
N THR A 271 9.91 18.50 6.41
CA THR A 271 10.44 19.44 5.42
C THR A 271 9.84 20.83 5.64
N ILE A 272 8.55 20.87 5.97
CA ILE A 272 7.83 22.06 6.43
C ILE A 272 7.23 21.73 7.79
N ASN A 273 7.67 22.41 8.84
CA ASN A 273 7.20 22.15 10.20
C ASN A 273 5.68 22.39 10.30
N PRO A 274 4.90 21.48 10.90
CA PRO A 274 3.48 21.70 11.13
C PRO A 274 3.26 22.84 12.14
N ASP A 275 2.10 23.48 12.05
CA ASP A 275 1.66 24.53 12.95
C ASP A 275 0.21 24.31 13.41
N ALA A 276 -0.40 25.32 14.03
CA ALA A 276 -1.77 25.24 14.55
C ALA A 276 -2.87 25.09 13.47
N THR A 277 -2.52 25.23 12.18
CA THR A 277 -3.43 25.01 11.05
C THR A 277 -3.33 23.60 10.48
N SER A 278 -2.26 22.85 10.81
CA SER A 278 -1.99 21.54 10.25
C SER A 278 -3.02 20.51 10.72
N THR A 279 -3.85 20.01 9.80
CA THR A 279 -4.71 18.86 10.06
C THR A 279 -3.96 17.57 9.76
N TYR A 280 -4.20 16.52 10.52
CA TYR A 280 -3.48 15.26 10.39
C TYR A 280 -4.36 14.03 10.60
N VAL A 281 -3.84 12.90 10.14
CA VAL A 281 -4.34 11.55 10.41
C VAL A 281 -3.19 10.64 10.85
N ILE A 282 -3.46 9.76 11.81
CA ILE A 282 -2.60 8.64 12.20
C ILE A 282 -3.19 7.37 11.57
N GLU A 283 -2.36 6.65 10.83
CA GLU A 283 -2.72 5.47 10.02
C GLU A 283 -1.60 4.41 10.08
N GLY A 284 -1.83 3.23 9.50
CA GLY A 284 -0.81 2.18 9.43
C GLY A 284 0.38 2.62 8.57
N ASP A 285 1.58 2.13 8.87
CA ASP A 285 2.79 2.44 8.09
C ASP A 285 2.70 1.83 6.68
N GLU A 286 2.25 2.63 5.70
CA GLU A 286 2.08 2.23 4.30
C GLU A 286 3.41 1.92 3.61
N ASN A 287 4.55 2.30 4.23
CA ASN A 287 5.88 2.04 3.71
C ASN A 287 6.42 0.66 4.14
N ALA A 288 5.69 -0.08 4.97
CA ALA A 288 6.13 -1.35 5.52
C ALA A 288 5.37 -2.55 4.95
N ILE A 289 6.15 -3.55 4.54
CA ILE A 289 5.66 -4.90 4.28
C ILE A 289 6.39 -5.86 5.23
N TYR A 290 5.69 -6.84 5.75
CA TYR A 290 6.22 -7.81 6.69
C TYR A 290 6.18 -9.21 6.10
N LEU A 291 7.26 -9.95 6.28
CA LEU A 291 7.38 -11.35 5.89
C LEU A 291 7.67 -12.19 7.14
N LEU A 292 6.86 -13.23 7.33
CA LEU A 292 6.96 -14.20 8.41
C LEU A 292 6.85 -15.62 7.85
N GLY A 293 7.34 -16.60 8.61
CA GLY A 293 7.31 -18.02 8.23
C GLY A 293 8.70 -18.63 8.14
N ASN A 294 8.89 -19.55 7.20
CA ASN A 294 10.16 -20.26 6.97
C ASN A 294 10.67 -21.08 8.17
N ALA A 295 9.78 -21.50 9.08
CA ALA A 295 10.16 -22.16 10.33
C ALA A 295 11.20 -21.36 11.13
N VAL A 296 11.15 -20.02 11.05
CA VAL A 296 11.92 -19.11 11.91
C VAL A 296 11.00 -18.19 12.70
N VAL A 297 11.47 -17.73 13.85
CA VAL A 297 10.77 -16.74 14.71
C VAL A 297 10.93 -15.31 14.17
N THR A 298 11.92 -15.11 13.29
CA THR A 298 12.29 -13.82 12.75
C THR A 298 11.16 -13.21 11.92
N LEU A 299 10.81 -11.97 12.25
CA LEU A 299 9.94 -11.14 11.42
C LEU A 299 10.82 -10.24 10.56
N PHE A 300 10.64 -10.29 9.24
CA PHE A 300 11.35 -9.41 8.32
C PHE A 300 10.45 -8.24 7.96
N LYS A 301 10.99 -7.02 7.97
CA LYS A 301 10.31 -5.81 7.51
C LYS A 301 11.00 -5.30 6.26
N TYR A 302 10.23 -5.08 5.21
CA TYR A 302 10.65 -4.44 3.98
C TYR A 302 10.18 -2.99 3.97
N SER A 303 11.11 -2.07 3.70
CA SER A 303 10.84 -0.65 3.45
C SER A 303 10.62 -0.43 1.95
N ILE A 304 9.41 -0.04 1.56
CA ILE A 304 9.04 0.17 0.15
C ILE A 304 9.90 1.28 -0.49
N SER A 305 9.96 2.43 0.16
CA SER A 305 10.75 3.59 -0.28
C SER A 305 12.26 3.34 -0.20
N GLY A 306 12.71 2.62 0.83
CA GLY A 306 14.13 2.31 1.04
C GLY A 306 14.65 1.15 0.18
N ASN A 307 13.77 0.38 -0.46
CA ASN A 307 14.12 -0.86 -1.17
C ASN A 307 15.02 -1.79 -0.34
N SER A 308 14.70 -1.98 0.93
CA SER A 308 15.59 -2.69 1.85
C SER A 308 14.83 -3.52 2.88
N TRP A 309 15.42 -4.65 3.25
CA TRP A 309 14.93 -5.51 4.32
C TRP A 309 15.67 -5.24 5.62
N SER A 310 14.95 -5.35 6.73
CA SER A 310 15.50 -5.36 8.07
C SER A 310 14.87 -6.48 8.89
N THR A 311 15.60 -6.94 9.88
CA THR A 311 15.13 -7.94 10.84
C THR A 311 14.52 -7.23 12.04
N LEU A 312 13.29 -7.60 12.39
CA LEU A 312 12.65 -7.20 13.63
C LEU A 312 12.85 -8.30 14.67
N THR A 313 13.82 -8.06 15.56
CA THR A 313 14.12 -8.97 16.66
C THR A 313 13.06 -8.82 17.76
N PRO A 314 12.43 -9.91 18.22
CA PRO A 314 11.56 -9.87 19.39
C PRO A 314 12.31 -9.36 20.63
N GLY A 315 11.67 -8.51 21.43
CA GLY A 315 12.24 -8.02 22.71
C GLY A 315 12.35 -9.10 23.81
N ALA A 316 11.82 -10.30 23.56
CA ALA A 316 11.94 -11.47 24.43
C ALA A 316 11.98 -12.74 23.55
N ALA A 317 12.70 -13.76 24.00
CA ALA A 317 12.76 -15.05 23.31
C ALA A 317 11.35 -15.63 23.13
N ARG A 318 11.01 -16.03 21.90
CA ARG A 318 9.74 -16.70 21.60
C ARG A 318 10.03 -18.17 21.27
N ALA A 319 9.26 -19.07 21.85
CA ALA A 319 9.20 -20.47 21.44
C ALA A 319 8.17 -20.63 20.31
N GLY A 320 8.42 -21.55 19.37
CA GLY A 320 7.52 -21.84 18.25
C GLY A 320 7.80 -20.98 17.02
N ALA A 321 8.42 -21.60 16.02
CA ALA A 321 8.65 -20.98 14.73
C ALA A 321 7.51 -21.33 13.77
N ALA A 322 7.07 -20.37 12.96
CA ALA A 322 5.94 -20.57 12.07
C ALA A 322 6.37 -21.41 10.85
N GLY A 323 6.11 -22.71 10.90
CA GLY A 323 6.54 -23.69 9.90
C GLY A 323 5.45 -24.13 8.91
N LEU A 324 4.21 -24.32 9.38
CA LEU A 324 3.06 -24.74 8.56
C LEU A 324 1.86 -23.82 8.84
N ALA A 325 1.10 -23.51 7.79
CA ALA A 325 -0.12 -22.71 7.84
C ALA A 325 0.06 -21.34 8.53
N THR A 326 1.20 -20.70 8.29
CA THR A 326 1.54 -19.40 8.86
C THR A 326 0.51 -18.35 8.44
N SER A 327 -0.07 -17.64 9.41
CA SER A 327 -0.96 -16.50 9.15
C SER A 327 -0.53 -15.28 9.96
N GLY A 328 -0.86 -14.10 9.46
CA GLY A 328 -0.61 -12.82 10.09
C GLY A 328 -1.80 -11.91 9.84
N GLN A 329 -2.24 -11.22 10.88
CA GLN A 329 -3.37 -10.29 10.87
C GLN A 329 -3.00 -9.09 11.74
N TRP A 330 -3.50 -7.91 11.36
CA TRP A 330 -3.42 -6.73 12.21
C TRP A 330 -4.49 -6.82 13.29
N VAL A 331 -4.09 -6.60 14.54
CA VAL A 331 -5.02 -6.48 15.66
C VAL A 331 -5.27 -4.99 15.87
N ARG A 332 -6.54 -4.58 15.87
CA ARG A 332 -6.98 -3.22 16.14
C ARG A 332 -7.38 -3.05 17.60
#